data_AF-A0A3C0K9C8-F1
#
_entry.id   AF-A0A3C0K9C8-F1
#
_cell.length_a   1.000
_cell.length_b   1.000
_cell.length_c   1.000
_cell.angle_alpha   90.00
_cell.angle_beta   90.00
_cell.angle_gamma   90.00
#
_symmetry.space_group_name_H-M   'P 1'
#
loop_
_entity.id
_entity.type
_entity.pdbx_description
1 polymer ?
#
loop_
_entity_poly.entity_id
_entity_poly.type
_entity_poly.pdbx_seq_one_letter_code
_entity_poly.pdbx_strand_id
1 'polypeptide(L)'
;ARERPDLVLLDVMMPVKSGFDVCHEVRSSETARDTTIVMLTAKGRDTDIAKGMALGADAYMTKPFSTRELVEKVSELLRGRA
;
A
#
# COMPACT_ATOMS: atom_id res chain seq x y z
N ALA A 1 -17.02 -13.73 -6.46
CA ALA A 1 -17.28 -13.23 -5.09
C ALA A 1 -16.51 -11.92 -4.91
N ARG A 2 -16.98 -10.97 -4.08
CA ARG A 2 -16.15 -9.80 -3.73
C ARG A 2 -15.13 -10.25 -2.68
N GLU A 3 -13.85 -10.23 -3.04
CA GLU A 3 -12.76 -10.57 -2.13
C GLU A 3 -12.47 -9.39 -1.19
N ARG A 4 -12.12 -9.69 0.07
CA ARG A 4 -11.67 -8.71 1.06
C ARG A 4 -10.23 -9.05 1.43
N PRO A 5 -9.24 -8.48 0.74
CA PRO A 5 -7.85 -8.80 1.01
C PRO A 5 -7.41 -8.23 2.37
N ASP A 6 -6.64 -9.00 3.11
CA ASP A 6 -6.00 -8.55 4.35
C ASP A 6 -4.89 -7.53 4.08
N LEU A 7 -4.24 -7.64 2.90
CA LEU A 7 -3.18 -6.76 2.44
C LEU A 7 -3.17 -6.62 0.92
N VAL A 8 -2.85 -5.41 0.45
CA VAL A 8 -2.65 -5.06 -0.96
C VAL A 8 -1.26 -4.46 -1.14
N LEU A 9 -0.53 -4.98 -2.11
CA LEU A 9 0.67 -4.35 -2.66
C LEU A 9 0.24 -3.45 -3.81
N LEU A 10 0.50 -2.14 -3.71
CA LEU A 10 -0.05 -1.13 -4.61
C LEU A 10 1.05 -0.31 -5.27
N ASP A 11 1.15 -0.34 -6.61
CA ASP A 11 2.00 0.62 -7.31
C ASP A 11 1.31 1.98 -7.39
N VAL A 12 2.11 3.05 -7.35
CA VAL A 12 1.64 4.43 -7.56
C VAL A 12 1.47 4.72 -9.05
N MET A 13 2.37 4.22 -9.88
CA MET A 13 2.39 4.52 -11.32
C MET A 13 1.58 3.45 -12.07
N MET A 14 0.28 3.69 -12.18
CA MET A 14 -0.63 2.82 -12.93
C MET A 14 -1.40 3.61 -13.99
N PRO A 15 -1.79 2.98 -15.11
CA PRO A 15 -2.63 3.63 -16.11
C PRO A 15 -4.03 3.91 -15.53
N VAL A 16 -4.71 4.92 -16.08
CA VAL A 16 -6.08 5.35 -15.73
C VAL A 16 -6.23 5.98 -14.33
N LYS A 17 -5.70 5.34 -13.29
CA LYS A 17 -5.82 5.79 -11.89
C LYS A 17 -4.52 5.57 -11.14
N SER A 18 -4.07 6.56 -10.37
CA SER A 18 -2.84 6.41 -9.61
C SER A 18 -3.05 5.56 -8.36
N GLY A 19 -2.00 4.93 -7.85
CA GLY A 19 -2.07 4.22 -6.56
C GLY A 19 -2.41 5.14 -5.38
N PHE A 20 -2.13 6.43 -5.48
CA PHE A 20 -2.59 7.40 -4.48
C PHE A 20 -4.11 7.51 -4.46
N ASP A 21 -4.74 7.58 -5.63
CA ASP A 21 -6.20 7.68 -5.74
C ASP A 21 -6.86 6.38 -5.27
N VAL A 22 -6.29 5.23 -5.66
CA VAL A 22 -6.76 3.91 -5.18
C VAL A 22 -6.67 3.81 -3.65
N CYS A 23 -5.54 4.23 -3.06
CA CYS A 23 -5.38 4.22 -1.60
C CYS A 23 -6.45 5.07 -0.92
N HIS A 24 -6.68 6.28 -1.42
CA HIS A 24 -7.70 7.18 -0.88
C HIS A 24 -9.11 6.58 -0.98
N GLU A 25 -9.46 5.96 -2.11
CA GLU A 25 -10.75 5.30 -2.31
C GLU A 25 -10.94 4.09 -1.38
N VAL A 26 -9.90 3.27 -1.20
CA VAL A 26 -9.93 2.13 -0.28
C VAL A 26 -10.16 2.60 1.16
N ARG A 27 -9.48 3.67 1.60
CA ARG A 27 -9.69 4.26 2.93
C ARG A 27 -11.05 4.90 3.12
N SER A 28 -11.66 5.38 2.04
CA SER A 28 -13.02 5.94 2.05
C SER A 28 -14.12 4.85 2.00
N SER A 29 -13.76 3.59 1.74
CA SER A 29 -14.72 2.49 1.64
C SER A 29 -14.99 1.86 3.01
N GLU A 30 -16.26 1.81 3.43
CA GLU A 30 -16.66 1.14 4.68
C GLU A 30 -16.26 -0.35 4.74
N THR A 31 -16.12 -0.99 3.59
CA THR A 31 -15.88 -2.44 3.51
C THR A 31 -14.41 -2.80 3.34
N ALA A 32 -13.57 -1.85 2.93
CA ALA A 32 -12.16 -2.08 2.61
C ALA A 32 -11.21 -1.13 3.34
N ARG A 33 -11.72 -0.17 4.13
CA ARG A 33 -10.90 0.78 4.89
C ARG A 33 -9.89 0.11 5.81
N ASP A 34 -10.17 -1.12 6.23
CA ASP A 34 -9.31 -1.87 7.12
C ASP A 34 -8.30 -2.75 6.35
N THR A 35 -8.27 -2.79 5.02
CA THR A 35 -7.26 -3.54 4.26
C THR A 35 -5.86 -2.94 4.46
N THR A 36 -4.82 -3.75 4.67
CA THR A 36 -3.44 -3.22 4.74
C THR A 36 -2.99 -2.76 3.35
N ILE A 37 -2.38 -1.58 3.22
CA ILE A 37 -1.85 -1.08 1.95
C ILE A 37 -0.37 -0.83 2.08
N VAL A 38 0.42 -1.55 1.28
CA VAL A 38 1.86 -1.30 1.11
C VAL A 38 2.07 -0.68 -0.27
N MET A 39 2.50 0.58 -0.31
CA MET A 39 2.88 1.20 -1.57
C MET A 39 4.23 0.68 -2.04
N LEU A 40 4.27 0.13 -3.26
CA LEU A 40 5.47 -0.42 -3.91
C LEU A 40 5.76 0.32 -5.21
N THR A 41 6.63 1.33 -5.19
CA THR A 41 6.81 2.20 -6.36
C THR A 41 8.24 2.71 -6.55
N ALA A 42 8.57 3.12 -7.78
CA ALA A 42 9.85 3.76 -8.09
C ALA A 42 9.93 5.23 -7.61
N LYS A 43 8.80 5.82 -7.17
CA LYS A 43 8.79 7.17 -6.60
C LYS A 43 9.35 7.18 -5.18
N GLY A 44 10.66 7.40 -5.07
CA GLY A 44 11.38 7.43 -3.79
C GLY A 44 11.64 8.83 -3.21
N ARG A 45 11.01 9.89 -3.72
CA ARG A 45 11.16 11.24 -3.13
C ARG A 45 10.39 11.32 -1.82
N ASP A 46 10.96 11.97 -0.82
CA ASP A 46 10.33 12.16 0.50
C ASP A 46 8.91 12.72 0.41
N THR A 47 8.66 13.62 -0.54
CA THR A 47 7.33 14.18 -0.80
C THR A 47 6.32 13.14 -1.30
N ASP A 48 6.75 12.20 -2.14
CA ASP A 48 5.89 11.13 -2.66
C ASP A 48 5.60 10.08 -1.55
N ILE A 49 6.57 9.80 -0.69
CA ILE A 49 6.41 8.93 0.49
C ILE A 49 5.45 9.56 1.50
N ALA A 50 5.70 10.82 1.88
CA ALA A 50 4.86 11.56 2.81
C ALA A 50 3.41 11.65 2.32
N LYS A 51 3.21 11.87 1.01
CA LYS A 51 1.87 11.84 0.41
C LYS A 51 1.20 10.47 0.56
N GLY A 52 1.91 9.37 0.27
CA GLY A 52 1.35 8.03 0.41
C GLY A 52 0.92 7.71 1.85
N MET A 53 1.77 8.03 2.82
CA MET A 53 1.47 7.83 4.23
C MET A 53 0.29 8.72 4.69
N ALA A 54 0.23 9.98 4.28
CA ALA A 54 -0.87 10.89 4.61
C ALA A 54 -2.23 10.45 4.03
N LEU A 55 -2.22 9.75 2.89
CA LEU A 55 -3.42 9.14 2.29
C LEU A 55 -3.83 7.81 2.93
N GLY A 56 -3.08 7.37 3.95
CA GLY A 56 -3.38 6.19 4.74
C GLY A 56 -2.71 4.92 4.26
N ALA A 57 -1.59 4.96 3.51
CA ALA A 57 -0.78 3.77 3.33
C ALA A 57 -0.22 3.30 4.69
N ASP A 58 -0.19 1.98 4.93
CA ASP A 58 0.40 1.42 6.15
C ASP A 58 1.92 1.31 6.05
N ALA A 59 2.43 1.13 4.83
CA ALA A 59 3.86 1.15 4.56
C ALA A 59 4.15 1.65 3.15
N TYR A 60 5.39 2.09 2.96
CA TYR A 60 5.93 2.51 1.67
C TYR A 60 7.29 1.85 1.46
N MET A 61 7.47 1.20 0.32
CA MET A 61 8.74 0.60 -0.06
C MET A 61 9.07 0.94 -1.51
N THR A 62 10.28 1.42 -1.73
CA THR A 62 10.73 1.89 -3.05
C THR A 62 11.29 0.76 -3.89
N LYS A 63 11.06 0.80 -5.20
CA LYS A 63 11.74 -0.05 -6.18
C LYS A 63 13.16 0.49 -6.46
N PRO A 64 14.17 -0.38 -6.65
CA PRO A 64 14.12 -1.84 -6.55
C PRO A 64 14.10 -2.31 -5.08
N PHE A 65 13.48 -3.47 -4.84
CA PHE A 65 13.43 -4.15 -3.54
C PHE A 65 13.79 -5.61 -3.71
N SER A 66 14.23 -6.27 -2.64
CA SER A 66 14.36 -7.73 -2.63
C SER A 66 13.03 -8.40 -2.26
N THR A 67 12.76 -9.58 -2.83
CA THR A 67 11.59 -10.39 -2.44
C THR A 67 11.61 -10.74 -0.96
N ARG A 68 12.81 -10.93 -0.39
CA ARG A 68 13.00 -11.20 1.03
C ARG A 68 12.50 -10.04 1.89
N GLU A 69 12.96 -8.82 1.64
CA GLU A 69 12.52 -7.63 2.37
C GLU A 69 11.01 -7.41 2.24
N LEU A 70 10.46 -7.61 1.04
CA LEU A 70 9.02 -7.52 0.81
C LEU A 70 8.24 -8.51 1.69
N VAL A 71 8.65 -9.78 1.71
CA VAL A 71 7.99 -10.83 2.50
C VAL A 71 8.12 -10.55 3.99
N GLU A 72 9.29 -10.11 4.45
CA GLU A 72 9.51 -9.73 5.85
C GLU A 72 8.57 -8.58 6.26
N LYS A 73 8.46 -7.53 5.44
CA LYS A 73 7.57 -6.39 5.69
C LYS A 73 6.10 -6.78 5.68
N VAL A 74 5.66 -7.58 4.72
CA VAL A 74 4.28 -8.10 4.65
C VAL A 74 3.96 -8.92 5.90
N SER A 75 4.87 -9.80 6.32
CA SER A 75 4.68 -10.66 7.48
C SER A 75 4.67 -9.87 8.79
N GLU A 76 5.43 -8.78 8.89
CA GLU A 76 5.41 -7.84 10.03
C GLU A 76 4.05 -7.16 10.14
N LEU A 77 3.54 -6.60 9.04
CA LEU A 77 2.27 -5.86 9.02
C LEU A 77 1.06 -6.75 9.30
N LEU A 78 1.04 -7.97 8.75
CA LEU A 78 -0.06 -8.91 8.99
C LEU A 78 -0.05 -9.47 10.41
N ARG A 79 1.13 -9.61 11.05
CA ARG A 79 1.23 -10.05 12.45
C ARG A 79 0.74 -9.01 13.44
N GLY A 80 0.92 -7.72 13.14
CA GLY A 80 0.42 -6.62 13.99
C GLY A 80 -1.11 -6.50 14.06
N ARG A 81 -1.85 -7.34 13.32
CA ARG A 81 -3.32 -7.38 13.29
C ARG A 81 -3.94 -8.58 14.03
N ALA A 82 -3.12 -9.49 14.53
CA ALA A 82 -3.57 -10.66 15.29
C ALA A 82 -3.92 -10.30 16.74
#